data_AF-A0A7Z1SEI5-F1
#
_entry.id   AF-A0A7Z1SEI5-F1
#
_cell.length_a   1.000
_cell.length_b   1.000
_cell.length_c   1.000
_cell.angle_alpha   90.00
_cell.angle_beta   90.00
_cell.angle_gamma   90.00
#
_symmetry.space_group_name_H-M   'P 1'
#
loop_
_entity.id
_entity.type
_entity.pdbx_description
1 polymer ?
#
loop_
_entity_poly.entity_id
_entity_poly.type
_entity_poly.pdbx_seq_one_letter_code
_entity_poly.pdbx_strand_id
1 'polypeptide(L)'
;LRTEPKLSLPSARSIIAIAVGYPNKLKGAPKSVKGDRRGMFARASWGQDYHSIMRKRLDKLADFIKEKVPDVEIQSMVDTGVLSDRAVAERAGLGFTGRNGFVISPELGTWSYLGEMLVSIPFEPDDPLLDSCGDCTICVDRCPTGALVGYGQLNSQKCISFLTQTKGYLQDEYRYKIGNRLYGCDTCQQVCPKNRGINTQHDDIVLEPEILKPRLVPLLQMSNKKFKSTYGHLAGAWRGKKPIQRNAIIALAHFKEESAIPELKEVALNDPRPMIRGTAYWAIGQILEDDAISFIDEHYENEIEEVQLEMKKGLQMRREQK
;
A
#
# COMPACT_ATOMS: atom_id res chain seq x y z
N LEU A 1 -12.37 1.95 -23.31
CA LEU A 1 -12.40 0.83 -22.32
C LEU A 1 -12.79 1.29 -20.91
N ARG A 2 -12.00 2.11 -20.22
CA ARG A 2 -12.26 2.45 -18.79
C ARG A 2 -13.55 3.22 -18.50
N THR A 3 -14.05 3.96 -19.48
CA THR A 3 -15.22 4.86 -19.34
C THR A 3 -16.46 4.33 -20.06
N GLU A 4 -16.35 3.18 -20.74
CA GLU A 4 -17.40 2.61 -21.59
C GLU A 4 -17.67 1.16 -21.15
N PRO A 5 -18.56 0.96 -20.15
CA PRO A 5 -18.89 -0.36 -19.61
C PRO A 5 -19.29 -1.39 -20.67
N LYS A 6 -19.99 -0.95 -21.72
CA LYS A 6 -20.46 -1.81 -22.81
C LYS A 6 -19.33 -2.45 -23.61
N LEU A 7 -18.10 -1.91 -23.57
CA LEU A 7 -16.95 -2.56 -24.21
C LEU A 7 -16.46 -3.79 -23.43
N SER A 8 -16.81 -3.89 -22.14
CA SER A 8 -16.53 -5.10 -21.34
C SER A 8 -17.67 -6.10 -21.42
N LEU A 9 -18.91 -5.62 -21.28
CA LEU A 9 -20.11 -6.42 -21.39
C LEU A 9 -21.13 -5.70 -22.31
N PRO A 10 -21.24 -6.07 -23.60
CA PRO A 10 -22.10 -5.39 -24.57
C PRO A 10 -23.58 -5.30 -24.16
N SER A 11 -24.07 -6.32 -23.45
CA SER A 11 -25.43 -6.44 -22.94
C SER A 11 -25.68 -5.61 -21.67
N ALA A 12 -24.66 -5.00 -21.06
CA ALA A 12 -24.78 -4.28 -19.80
C ALA A 12 -25.81 -3.14 -19.87
N ARG A 13 -26.71 -3.11 -18.89
CA ARG A 13 -27.75 -2.07 -18.72
C ARG A 13 -27.65 -1.34 -17.39
N SER A 14 -27.01 -1.92 -16.38
CA SER A 14 -26.67 -1.25 -15.11
C SER A 14 -25.36 -1.78 -14.52
N ILE A 15 -24.90 -1.13 -13.45
CA ILE A 15 -23.72 -1.53 -12.68
C ILE A 15 -24.11 -1.55 -11.21
N ILE A 16 -23.93 -2.68 -10.54
CA ILE A 16 -24.08 -2.79 -9.09
C ILE A 16 -22.71 -2.50 -8.47
N ALA A 17 -22.63 -1.50 -7.60
CA ALA A 17 -21.44 -1.20 -6.83
C ALA A 17 -21.55 -1.81 -5.43
N ILE A 18 -20.46 -2.33 -4.88
CA ILE A 18 -20.40 -2.82 -3.49
C ILE A 18 -19.24 -2.18 -2.74
N ALA A 19 -19.45 -1.94 -1.44
CA ALA A 19 -18.42 -1.53 -0.51
C ALA A 19 -18.37 -2.50 0.67
N VAL A 20 -17.16 -2.91 1.06
CA VAL A 20 -16.93 -3.78 2.22
C VAL A 20 -15.97 -3.08 3.17
N GLY A 21 -16.44 -2.77 4.38
CA GLY A 21 -15.60 -2.15 5.41
C GLY A 21 -14.45 -3.06 5.84
N TYR A 22 -13.30 -2.50 6.15
CA TYR A 22 -12.16 -3.24 6.69
C TYR A 22 -11.65 -2.64 8.01
N PRO A 23 -11.05 -3.47 8.89
CA PRO A 23 -10.60 -3.03 10.20
C PRO A 23 -9.45 -2.02 10.08
N ASN A 24 -9.48 -1.00 10.94
CA ASN A 24 -8.42 0.01 11.03
C ASN A 24 -7.68 0.00 12.37
N LYS A 25 -8.08 -0.88 13.30
CA LYS A 25 -7.41 -1.15 14.58
C LYS A 25 -6.80 -2.55 14.58
N LEU A 26 -5.50 -2.63 14.87
CA LEU A 26 -4.78 -3.88 15.05
C LEU A 26 -4.66 -4.20 16.55
N LYS A 27 -5.63 -4.95 17.09
CA LYS A 27 -5.56 -5.41 18.49
C LYS A 27 -4.31 -6.28 18.69
N GLY A 28 -3.60 -6.10 19.80
CA GLY A 28 -2.37 -6.84 20.07
C GLY A 28 -1.18 -6.47 19.17
N ALA A 29 -1.20 -5.31 18.52
CA ALA A 29 -0.08 -4.86 17.69
C ALA A 29 1.24 -4.84 18.50
N PRO A 30 2.29 -5.57 18.08
CA PRO A 30 3.54 -5.61 18.81
C PRO A 30 4.22 -4.25 18.85
N LYS A 31 4.97 -3.95 19.92
CA LYS A 31 5.71 -2.67 20.03
C LYS A 31 6.94 -2.69 19.13
N SER A 32 7.28 -1.54 18.57
CA SER A 32 8.55 -1.33 17.84
C SER A 32 9.50 -0.62 18.80
N VAL A 33 10.62 -1.25 19.15
CA VAL A 33 11.58 -0.75 20.14
C VAL A 33 13.01 -0.80 19.57
N LYS A 34 13.95 -0.07 20.17
CA LYS A 34 15.38 -0.17 19.79
C LYS A 34 15.84 -1.64 19.97
N GLY A 35 16.62 -2.15 19.03
CA GLY A 35 17.00 -3.57 18.94
C GLY A 35 15.91 -4.51 18.38
N ASP A 36 14.66 -4.05 18.26
CA ASP A 36 13.57 -4.82 17.67
C ASP A 36 12.59 -3.95 16.87
N ARG A 37 13.13 -3.26 15.86
CA ARG A 37 12.33 -2.37 15.01
C ARG A 37 11.40 -3.16 14.12
N ARG A 38 10.18 -2.64 13.98
CA ARG A 38 9.12 -3.23 13.15
C ARG A 38 8.64 -2.29 12.06
N GLY A 39 8.35 -2.88 10.91
CA GLY A 39 7.68 -2.22 9.80
C GLY A 39 6.17 -2.34 9.91
N MET A 40 5.44 -1.75 8.96
CA MET A 40 3.98 -1.80 8.92
C MET A 40 3.46 -1.96 7.48
N PHE A 41 2.48 -2.84 7.30
CA PHE A 41 1.63 -2.87 6.10
C PHE A 41 0.43 -1.92 6.27
N ALA A 42 0.05 -1.22 5.20
CA ALA A 42 -1.19 -0.44 5.17
C ALA A 42 -2.43 -1.32 5.41
N ARG A 43 -3.48 -0.74 5.98
CA ARG A 43 -4.69 -1.45 6.40
C ARG A 43 -5.40 -2.18 5.27
N ALA A 44 -5.34 -1.66 4.04
CA ALA A 44 -5.91 -2.34 2.88
C ALA A 44 -5.25 -3.72 2.60
N SER A 45 -4.06 -3.98 3.16
CA SER A 45 -3.33 -5.24 3.06
C SER A 45 -3.40 -6.07 4.37
N TRP A 46 -4.32 -5.76 5.27
CA TRP A 46 -4.48 -6.50 6.52
C TRP A 46 -5.40 -7.70 6.35
N GLY A 47 -4.91 -8.89 6.70
CA GLY A 47 -5.61 -10.15 6.51
C GLY A 47 -5.56 -10.66 5.08
N GLN A 48 -6.49 -11.55 4.74
CA GLN A 48 -6.56 -12.15 3.41
C GLN A 48 -6.74 -11.08 2.32
N ASP A 49 -6.10 -11.29 1.18
CA ASP A 49 -6.17 -10.40 0.02
C ASP A 49 -7.63 -10.06 -0.35
N TYR A 50 -7.96 -8.77 -0.30
CA TYR A 50 -9.30 -8.28 -0.56
C TYR A 50 -9.81 -8.64 -1.95
N HIS A 51 -8.92 -8.83 -2.94
CA HIS A 51 -9.33 -9.29 -4.27
C HIS A 51 -10.09 -10.62 -4.16
N SER A 52 -9.60 -11.54 -3.33
CA SER A 52 -10.23 -12.86 -3.12
C SER A 52 -11.52 -12.75 -2.30
N ILE A 53 -11.52 -11.91 -1.26
CA ILE A 53 -12.70 -11.68 -0.42
C ILE A 53 -13.84 -11.06 -1.24
N MET A 54 -13.54 -9.98 -1.98
CA MET A 54 -14.51 -9.27 -2.80
C MET A 54 -15.00 -10.14 -3.95
N ARG A 55 -14.12 -10.90 -4.62
CA ARG A 55 -14.53 -11.85 -5.66
C ARG A 55 -15.53 -12.86 -5.13
N LYS A 56 -15.25 -13.50 -3.98
CA LYS A 56 -16.16 -14.46 -3.34
C LYS A 56 -17.52 -13.83 -2.99
N ARG A 57 -17.55 -12.57 -2.55
CA ARG A 57 -18.79 -11.85 -2.23
C ARG A 57 -19.58 -11.49 -3.49
N LEU A 58 -18.89 -11.03 -4.54
CA LEU A 58 -19.50 -10.76 -5.85
C LEU A 58 -20.03 -12.03 -6.51
N ASP A 59 -19.32 -13.15 -6.44
CA ASP A 59 -19.76 -14.43 -6.99
C ASP A 59 -21.04 -14.90 -6.29
N LYS A 60 -21.14 -14.79 -4.94
CA LYS A 60 -22.38 -15.07 -4.21
C LYS A 60 -23.57 -14.20 -4.65
N LEU A 61 -23.32 -12.91 -4.89
CA LEU A 61 -24.35 -12.00 -5.40
C LEU A 61 -24.75 -12.37 -6.84
N ALA A 62 -23.78 -12.74 -7.68
CA ALA A 62 -24.05 -13.17 -9.04
C ALA A 62 -24.88 -14.46 -9.08
N ASP A 63 -24.57 -15.43 -8.22
CA ASP A 63 -25.32 -16.68 -8.11
C ASP A 63 -26.76 -16.43 -7.68
N PHE A 64 -26.96 -15.54 -6.70
CA PHE A 64 -28.30 -15.11 -6.28
C PHE A 64 -29.10 -14.47 -7.43
N ILE A 65 -28.49 -13.57 -8.21
CA ILE A 65 -29.18 -12.91 -9.34
C ILE A 65 -29.52 -13.94 -10.44
N LYS A 66 -28.59 -14.85 -10.76
CA LYS A 66 -28.81 -15.90 -11.77
C LYS A 66 -29.92 -16.88 -11.39
N GLU A 67 -30.10 -17.16 -10.10
CA GLU A 67 -31.22 -17.98 -9.63
C GLU A 67 -32.58 -17.31 -9.93
N LYS A 68 -32.65 -15.98 -9.92
CA LYS A 68 -33.88 -15.21 -10.17
C LYS A 68 -34.08 -14.85 -11.64
N VAL A 69 -32.99 -14.64 -12.38
CA VAL A 69 -32.99 -14.26 -13.80
C VAL A 69 -31.99 -15.16 -14.53
N PRO A 70 -32.42 -16.34 -15.02
CA PRO A 70 -31.50 -17.34 -15.59
C PRO A 70 -30.63 -16.85 -16.75
N ASP A 71 -31.18 -15.99 -17.62
CA ASP A 71 -30.48 -15.47 -18.82
C ASP A 71 -29.68 -14.18 -18.55
N VAL A 72 -29.48 -13.81 -17.28
CA VAL A 72 -28.71 -12.61 -16.92
C VAL A 72 -27.24 -12.77 -17.31
N GLU A 73 -26.70 -11.75 -17.97
CA GLU A 73 -25.27 -11.66 -18.22
C GLU A 73 -24.63 -10.76 -17.15
N ILE A 74 -23.53 -11.25 -16.57
CA ILE A 74 -22.86 -10.62 -15.43
C ILE A 74 -21.36 -10.62 -15.63
N GLN A 75 -20.71 -9.48 -15.36
CA GLN A 75 -19.25 -9.38 -15.28
C GLN A 75 -18.82 -8.59 -14.04
N SER A 76 -18.18 -9.28 -13.10
CA SER A 76 -17.68 -8.71 -11.85
C SER A 76 -16.21 -8.28 -11.94
N MET A 77 -15.88 -7.17 -11.28
CA MET A 77 -14.56 -6.55 -11.24
C MET A 77 -14.22 -6.06 -9.82
N VAL A 78 -12.93 -6.08 -9.49
CA VAL A 78 -12.36 -5.52 -8.26
C VAL A 78 -10.91 -5.13 -8.53
N ASP A 79 -10.55 -3.84 -8.41
CA ASP A 79 -9.23 -3.21 -8.60
C ASP A 79 -8.55 -3.42 -9.96
N THR A 80 -8.36 -4.69 -10.34
CA THR A 80 -7.72 -5.12 -11.58
C THR A 80 -8.68 -5.12 -12.78
N GLY A 81 -9.92 -4.65 -12.58
CA GLY A 81 -10.89 -4.42 -13.64
C GLY A 81 -10.50 -3.26 -14.54
N VAL A 82 -11.30 -3.01 -15.60
CA VAL A 82 -11.02 -1.88 -16.51
C VAL A 82 -11.59 -0.57 -16.00
N LEU A 83 -12.66 -0.62 -15.20
CA LEU A 83 -13.37 0.58 -14.76
C LEU A 83 -12.57 1.35 -13.70
N SER A 84 -13.16 2.44 -13.24
CA SER A 84 -12.71 3.12 -12.03
C SER A 84 -13.71 2.78 -10.94
N ASP A 85 -13.35 1.84 -10.06
CA ASP A 85 -14.18 1.36 -8.95
C ASP A 85 -14.70 2.55 -8.11
N ARG A 86 -13.87 3.59 -7.95
CA ARG A 86 -14.22 4.82 -7.24
C ARG A 86 -15.29 5.63 -7.95
N ALA A 87 -15.19 5.80 -9.26
CA ALA A 87 -16.19 6.53 -10.03
C ALA A 87 -17.52 5.76 -10.12
N VAL A 88 -17.44 4.42 -10.17
CA VAL A 88 -18.62 3.55 -10.08
C VAL A 88 -19.29 3.71 -8.72
N ALA A 89 -18.54 3.62 -7.63
CA ALA A 89 -19.05 3.76 -6.27
C ALA A 89 -19.67 5.14 -6.00
N GLU A 90 -19.04 6.23 -6.48
CA GLU A 90 -19.59 7.58 -6.36
C GLU A 90 -20.92 7.73 -7.11
N ARG A 91 -20.97 7.27 -8.37
CA ARG A 91 -22.20 7.36 -9.18
C ARG A 91 -23.32 6.45 -8.67
N ALA A 92 -22.98 5.38 -7.95
CA ALA A 92 -23.93 4.47 -7.32
C ALA A 92 -24.30 4.87 -5.89
N GLY A 93 -23.93 6.08 -5.43
CA GLY A 93 -24.38 6.60 -4.14
C GLY A 93 -23.68 6.01 -2.91
N LEU A 94 -22.64 5.17 -3.07
CA LEU A 94 -21.93 4.56 -1.93
C LEU A 94 -21.16 5.58 -1.07
N GLY A 95 -20.85 6.74 -1.63
CA GLY A 95 -20.16 7.84 -0.97
C GLY A 95 -19.76 8.93 -1.96
N PHE A 96 -19.12 9.97 -1.46
CA PHE A 96 -18.59 11.07 -2.29
C PHE A 96 -17.06 11.02 -2.36
N THR A 97 -16.45 11.55 -3.42
CA THR A 97 -14.98 11.60 -3.53
C THR A 97 -14.40 12.69 -2.62
N GLY A 98 -13.58 12.29 -1.65
CA GLY A 98 -12.86 13.21 -0.76
C GLY A 98 -11.65 13.88 -1.42
N ARG A 99 -11.14 14.95 -0.80
CA ARG A 99 -9.89 15.62 -1.25
C ARG A 99 -8.66 14.69 -1.23
N ASN A 100 -8.71 13.60 -0.46
CA ASN A 100 -7.68 12.56 -0.44
C ASN A 100 -7.83 11.52 -1.58
N GLY A 101 -8.83 11.68 -2.44
CA GLY A 101 -9.13 10.81 -3.59
C GLY A 101 -9.83 9.49 -3.23
N PHE A 102 -10.19 9.24 -1.97
CA PHE A 102 -10.99 8.08 -1.57
C PHE A 102 -12.49 8.40 -1.68
N VAL A 103 -13.30 7.36 -1.91
CA VAL A 103 -14.75 7.43 -1.69
C VAL A 103 -14.98 7.43 -0.17
N ILE A 104 -15.74 8.42 0.31
CA ILE A 104 -16.11 8.57 1.72
C ILE A 104 -17.57 8.14 1.85
N SER A 105 -17.77 6.96 2.42
CA SER A 105 -19.09 6.46 2.82
C SER A 105 -19.47 7.01 4.19
N PRO A 106 -20.75 7.39 4.43
CA PRO A 106 -21.22 7.78 5.77
C PRO A 106 -20.99 6.70 6.84
N GLU A 107 -21.13 5.42 6.47
CA GLU A 107 -21.05 4.29 7.40
C GLU A 107 -19.62 3.74 7.53
N LEU A 108 -18.88 3.72 6.44
CA LEU A 108 -17.56 3.06 6.35
C LEU A 108 -16.39 4.05 6.34
N GLY A 109 -16.67 5.36 6.26
CA GLY A 109 -15.64 6.36 6.04
C GLY A 109 -14.89 6.08 4.74
N THR A 110 -13.56 6.11 4.79
CA THR A 110 -12.71 5.66 3.68
C THR A 110 -12.24 4.21 3.82
N TRP A 111 -12.57 3.54 4.92
CA TRP A 111 -12.07 2.20 5.25
C TRP A 111 -12.88 1.10 4.58
N SER A 112 -13.02 1.18 3.24
CA SER A 112 -13.77 0.22 2.44
C SER A 112 -13.00 -0.29 1.23
N TYR A 113 -13.12 -1.59 0.95
CA TYR A 113 -12.83 -2.15 -0.36
C TYR A 113 -14.01 -1.88 -1.29
N LEU A 114 -13.73 -1.62 -2.57
CA LEU A 114 -14.74 -1.40 -3.60
C LEU A 114 -14.73 -2.56 -4.58
N GLY A 115 -15.86 -2.81 -5.21
CA GLY A 115 -15.98 -3.71 -6.34
C GLY A 115 -17.29 -3.43 -7.07
N GLU A 116 -17.39 -3.96 -8.28
CA GLU A 116 -18.53 -3.69 -9.14
C GLU A 116 -18.91 -4.88 -10.00
N MET A 117 -20.17 -4.86 -10.45
CA MET A 117 -20.78 -5.90 -11.26
C MET A 117 -21.58 -5.28 -12.40
N LEU A 118 -21.10 -5.42 -13.63
CA LEU A 118 -21.89 -5.12 -14.82
C LEU A 118 -22.98 -6.18 -14.96
N VAL A 119 -24.22 -5.75 -15.19
CA VAL A 119 -25.36 -6.65 -15.35
C VAL A 119 -26.24 -6.23 -16.53
N SER A 120 -26.84 -7.20 -17.23
CA SER A 120 -27.77 -6.95 -18.35
C SER A 120 -29.18 -6.49 -17.90
N ILE A 121 -29.41 -6.40 -16.59
CA ILE A 121 -30.66 -5.92 -15.99
C ILE A 121 -30.66 -4.38 -15.92
N PRO A 122 -31.75 -3.70 -16.34
CA PRO A 122 -31.87 -2.25 -16.22
C PRO A 122 -32.40 -1.83 -14.84
N PHE A 123 -31.61 -2.04 -13.78
CA PHE A 123 -31.97 -1.52 -12.47
C PHE A 123 -32.12 0.01 -12.49
N GLU A 124 -33.07 0.51 -11.71
CA GLU A 124 -33.19 1.94 -11.43
C GLU A 124 -31.93 2.40 -10.68
N PRO A 125 -31.27 3.48 -11.11
CA PRO A 125 -30.05 3.95 -10.47
C PRO A 125 -30.34 4.64 -9.14
N ASP A 126 -29.46 4.44 -8.17
CA ASP A 126 -29.43 5.25 -6.96
C ASP A 126 -28.93 6.68 -7.25
N ASP A 127 -29.29 7.62 -6.38
CA ASP A 127 -28.79 8.99 -6.44
C ASP A 127 -27.36 9.09 -5.86
N PRO A 128 -26.46 9.85 -6.50
CA PRO A 128 -25.16 10.18 -5.91
C PRO A 128 -25.31 10.92 -4.58
N LEU A 129 -24.43 10.63 -3.62
CA LEU A 129 -24.45 11.30 -2.33
C LEU A 129 -23.99 12.76 -2.43
N LEU A 130 -24.86 13.69 -2.05
CA LEU A 130 -24.56 15.12 -1.98
C LEU A 130 -23.89 15.49 -0.65
N ASP A 131 -22.60 15.20 -0.52
CA ASP A 131 -21.75 15.65 0.60
C ASP A 131 -20.38 16.10 0.06
N SER A 132 -19.59 16.79 0.89
CA SER A 132 -18.26 17.25 0.52
C SER A 132 -17.31 17.33 1.70
N CYS A 133 -16.05 17.64 1.42
CA CYS A 133 -15.09 17.96 2.46
C CYS A 133 -15.28 19.36 3.07
N GLY A 134 -16.14 20.23 2.49
CA GLY A 134 -16.16 21.66 2.77
C GLY A 134 -14.75 22.26 2.64
N ASP A 135 -14.38 23.11 3.61
CA ASP A 135 -13.06 23.77 3.66
C ASP A 135 -11.96 22.90 4.31
N CYS A 136 -12.24 21.64 4.65
CA CYS A 136 -11.25 20.76 5.27
C CYS A 136 -10.10 20.41 4.30
N THR A 137 -8.86 20.68 4.71
CA THR A 137 -7.62 20.38 3.96
C THR A 137 -6.68 19.41 4.68
N ILE A 138 -7.05 18.89 5.85
CA ILE A 138 -6.16 18.15 6.75
C ILE A 138 -5.38 17.02 6.04
N CYS A 139 -6.02 16.27 5.15
CA CYS A 139 -5.36 15.18 4.43
C CYS A 139 -4.31 15.67 3.43
N VAL A 140 -4.56 16.81 2.77
CA VAL A 140 -3.63 17.47 1.86
C VAL A 140 -2.42 17.97 2.65
N ASP A 141 -2.67 18.69 3.75
CA ASP A 141 -1.64 19.28 4.60
C ASP A 141 -0.75 18.24 5.27
N ARG A 142 -1.30 17.07 5.60
CA ARG A 142 -0.59 15.96 6.26
C ARG A 142 0.00 14.94 5.29
N CYS A 143 -0.16 15.11 3.99
CA CYS A 143 0.46 14.23 3.01
C CYS A 143 2.00 14.38 3.07
N PRO A 144 2.78 13.35 3.47
CA PRO A 144 4.21 13.54 3.75
C PRO A 144 5.04 13.99 2.54
N THR A 145 4.54 13.73 1.33
CA THR A 145 5.21 14.02 0.07
C THR A 145 4.51 15.12 -0.74
N GLY A 146 3.42 15.70 -0.23
CA GLY A 146 2.59 16.63 -1.00
C GLY A 146 2.01 15.99 -2.27
N ALA A 147 1.74 14.69 -2.24
CA ALA A 147 1.21 13.96 -3.40
C ALA A 147 -0.26 14.32 -3.70
N LEU A 148 -1.02 14.76 -2.70
CA LEU A 148 -2.37 15.26 -2.88
C LEU A 148 -2.29 16.71 -3.35
N VAL A 149 -2.75 16.99 -4.57
CA VAL A 149 -2.62 18.33 -5.18
C VAL A 149 -3.90 19.17 -5.01
N GLY A 150 -4.91 18.65 -4.30
CA GLY A 150 -6.20 19.29 -4.08
C GLY A 150 -7.31 18.73 -4.98
N TYR A 151 -8.57 19.05 -4.65
CA TYR A 151 -9.76 18.67 -5.44
C TYR A 151 -9.86 17.17 -5.81
N GLY A 152 -9.38 16.28 -4.95
CA GLY A 152 -9.41 14.82 -5.19
C GLY A 152 -8.31 14.31 -6.15
N GLN A 153 -7.41 15.18 -6.61
CA GLN A 153 -6.33 14.83 -7.52
C GLN A 153 -5.07 14.37 -6.75
N LEU A 154 -4.45 13.31 -7.29
CA LEU A 154 -3.27 12.67 -6.73
C LEU A 154 -2.14 12.61 -7.77
N ASN A 155 -0.98 13.16 -7.45
CA ASN A 155 0.25 12.82 -8.16
C ASN A 155 0.77 11.48 -7.64
N SER A 156 0.45 10.39 -8.36
CA SER A 156 0.80 9.03 -7.95
C SER A 156 2.30 8.79 -7.85
N GLN A 157 3.12 9.47 -8.66
CA GLN A 157 4.58 9.34 -8.64
C GLN A 157 5.20 9.86 -7.33
N LYS A 158 4.49 10.72 -6.60
CA LYS A 158 4.89 11.20 -5.27
C LYS A 158 4.24 10.41 -4.13
N CYS A 159 3.23 9.59 -4.40
CA CYS A 159 2.44 8.94 -3.37
C CYS A 159 3.22 7.82 -2.69
N ILE A 160 3.40 7.86 -1.36
CA ILE A 160 4.10 6.79 -0.62
C ILE A 160 3.47 5.42 -0.87
N SER A 161 2.15 5.35 -1.05
CA SER A 161 1.48 4.10 -1.39
C SER A 161 2.00 3.50 -2.70
N PHE A 162 2.21 4.31 -3.73
CA PHE A 162 2.81 3.87 -5.00
C PHE A 162 4.31 3.60 -4.84
N LEU A 163 5.04 4.51 -4.20
CA LEU A 163 6.50 4.44 -4.02
C LEU A 163 6.94 3.16 -3.30
N THR A 164 6.20 2.71 -2.29
CA THR A 164 6.49 1.46 -1.56
C THR A 164 6.38 0.21 -2.45
N GLN A 165 5.72 0.29 -3.61
CA GLN A 165 5.48 -0.84 -4.51
C GLN A 165 6.42 -0.88 -5.72
N THR A 166 7.20 0.19 -5.96
CA THR A 166 8.12 0.25 -7.09
C THR A 166 9.24 -0.80 -6.94
N LYS A 167 9.72 -1.32 -8.08
CA LYS A 167 10.73 -2.39 -8.11
C LYS A 167 12.19 -1.92 -8.19
N GLY A 168 12.40 -0.62 -8.45
CA GLY A 168 13.73 -0.01 -8.53
C GLY A 168 14.15 0.66 -7.22
N TYR A 169 15.22 1.44 -7.29
CA TYR A 169 15.63 2.33 -6.19
C TYR A 169 14.50 3.31 -5.87
N LEU A 170 14.38 3.66 -4.59
CA LEU A 170 13.51 4.74 -4.17
C LEU A 170 14.26 6.07 -4.35
N GLN A 171 13.61 7.07 -4.95
CA GLN A 171 14.22 8.39 -5.12
C GLN A 171 14.60 8.98 -3.76
N ASP A 172 15.75 9.64 -3.71
CA ASP A 172 16.42 10.05 -2.47
C ASP A 172 15.52 10.94 -1.60
N GLU A 173 14.77 11.86 -2.23
CA GLU A 173 13.80 12.75 -1.59
C GLU A 173 12.66 12.04 -0.84
N TYR A 174 12.40 10.76 -1.16
CA TYR A 174 11.33 9.97 -0.52
C TYR A 174 11.85 8.99 0.54
N ARG A 175 13.16 8.67 0.58
CA ARG A 175 13.72 7.71 1.54
C ARG A 175 13.44 8.11 2.99
N TYR A 176 13.49 9.40 3.28
CA TYR A 176 13.19 9.95 4.61
C TYR A 176 11.69 10.13 4.90
N LYS A 177 10.83 9.99 3.89
CA LYS A 177 9.38 10.24 4.00
C LYS A 177 8.58 8.96 4.20
N ILE A 178 9.09 7.80 3.79
CA ILE A 178 8.36 6.52 3.94
C ILE A 178 8.28 6.03 5.39
N GLY A 179 9.20 6.45 6.26
CA GLY A 179 9.27 5.99 7.66
C GLY A 179 9.48 4.47 7.72
N ASN A 180 8.64 3.77 8.50
CA ASN A 180 8.67 2.31 8.61
C ASN A 180 7.60 1.60 7.76
N ARG A 181 7.06 2.26 6.73
CA ARG A 181 6.03 1.68 5.85
C ARG A 181 6.66 0.68 4.88
N LEU A 182 6.26 -0.58 4.99
CA LEU A 182 6.73 -1.65 4.10
C LEU A 182 5.89 -1.75 2.83
N TYR A 183 4.59 -1.42 2.94
CA TYR A 183 3.64 -1.44 1.83
C TYR A 183 2.50 -0.46 2.10
N GLY A 184 2.18 0.39 1.13
CA GLY A 184 1.06 1.32 1.21
C GLY A 184 1.30 2.52 2.15
N CYS A 185 0.29 3.38 2.28
CA CYS A 185 0.29 4.52 3.19
C CYS A 185 -1.13 4.90 3.57
N ASP A 186 -1.40 5.00 4.88
CA ASP A 186 -2.74 5.32 5.39
C ASP A 186 -2.87 6.77 5.90
N THR A 187 -1.82 7.59 5.82
CA THR A 187 -1.76 8.90 6.50
C THR A 187 -2.96 9.79 6.17
N CYS A 188 -3.33 9.91 4.89
CA CYS A 188 -4.44 10.75 4.45
C CYS A 188 -5.83 10.22 4.83
N GLN A 189 -5.94 8.93 5.19
CA GLN A 189 -7.14 8.33 5.76
C GLN A 189 -7.15 8.49 7.28
N GLN A 190 -6.03 8.22 7.96
CA GLN A 190 -5.92 8.29 9.42
C GLN A 190 -6.22 9.66 9.99
N VAL A 191 -5.88 10.73 9.27
CA VAL A 191 -6.15 12.12 9.69
C VAL A 191 -7.53 12.63 9.26
N CYS A 192 -8.28 11.87 8.46
CA CYS A 192 -9.58 12.30 7.95
C CYS A 192 -10.62 12.34 9.09
N PRO A 193 -11.30 13.48 9.34
CA PRO A 193 -12.32 13.57 10.38
C PRO A 193 -13.51 12.62 10.15
N LYS A 194 -13.85 12.33 8.89
CA LYS A 194 -14.95 11.41 8.52
C LYS A 194 -14.66 9.94 8.87
N ASN A 195 -13.44 9.61 9.29
CA ASN A 195 -13.08 8.27 9.79
C ASN A 195 -13.18 8.14 11.31
N ARG A 196 -13.54 9.21 12.03
CA ARG A 196 -13.60 9.19 13.49
C ARG A 196 -14.68 8.21 13.96
N GLY A 197 -14.29 7.27 14.83
CA GLY A 197 -15.21 6.30 15.43
C GLY A 197 -15.51 5.08 14.55
N ILE A 198 -15.15 5.10 13.26
CA ILE A 198 -15.42 4.00 12.34
C ILE A 198 -14.36 2.91 12.49
N ASN A 199 -14.78 1.66 12.61
CA ASN A 199 -13.93 0.47 12.50
C ASN A 199 -14.80 -0.76 12.27
N THR A 200 -14.72 -1.35 11.08
CA THR A 200 -15.53 -2.51 10.68
C THR A 200 -14.79 -3.82 10.99
N GLN A 201 -15.54 -4.86 11.32
CA GLN A 201 -15.01 -6.22 11.51
C GLN A 201 -15.83 -7.21 10.70
N HIS A 202 -15.16 -8.19 10.12
CA HIS A 202 -15.77 -9.31 9.43
C HIS A 202 -15.02 -10.59 9.80
N ASP A 203 -15.73 -11.70 9.96
CA ASP A 203 -15.15 -12.98 10.37
C ASP A 203 -14.17 -13.54 9.34
N ASP A 204 -14.33 -13.17 8.06
CA ASP A 204 -13.44 -13.57 6.96
C ASP A 204 -12.21 -12.64 6.79
N ILE A 205 -12.07 -11.60 7.62
CA ILE A 205 -10.88 -10.73 7.68
C ILE A 205 -10.14 -10.99 9.00
N VAL A 206 -9.32 -12.04 9.00
CA VAL A 206 -8.50 -12.41 10.16
C VAL A 206 -7.20 -11.59 10.16
N LEU A 207 -6.91 -10.94 11.29
CA LEU A 207 -5.71 -10.13 11.46
C LEU A 207 -4.63 -10.88 12.22
N GLU A 208 -3.41 -10.88 11.67
CA GLU A 208 -2.23 -11.53 12.27
C GLU A 208 -1.19 -10.47 12.65
N PRO A 209 -1.20 -9.92 13.88
CA PRO A 209 -0.40 -8.74 14.23
C PRO A 209 1.10 -8.87 13.99
N GLU A 210 1.68 -10.04 14.19
CA GLU A 210 3.10 -10.30 13.93
C GLU A 210 3.45 -10.25 12.44
N ILE A 211 2.52 -10.65 11.56
CA ILE A 211 2.69 -10.60 10.10
C ILE A 211 2.46 -9.17 9.60
N LEU A 212 1.44 -8.48 10.12
CA LEU A 212 1.06 -7.14 9.66
C LEU A 212 2.00 -6.03 10.16
N LYS A 213 2.72 -6.31 11.26
CA LYS A 213 3.75 -5.43 11.85
C LYS A 213 5.05 -6.22 12.09
N PRO A 214 5.74 -6.66 11.02
CA PRO A 214 6.85 -7.60 11.13
C PRO A 214 8.13 -6.94 11.63
N ARG A 215 8.98 -7.74 12.28
CA ARG A 215 10.36 -7.36 12.61
C ARG A 215 11.14 -7.07 11.32
N LEU A 216 11.90 -5.98 11.30
CA LEU A 216 12.59 -5.53 10.09
C LEU A 216 13.78 -6.42 9.71
N VAL A 217 14.64 -6.76 10.67
CA VAL A 217 15.87 -7.54 10.43
C VAL A 217 15.58 -8.91 9.81
N PRO A 218 14.62 -9.73 10.31
CA PRO A 218 14.29 -11.01 9.69
C PRO A 218 13.79 -10.94 8.24
N LEU A 219 13.30 -9.78 7.78
CA LEU A 219 12.87 -9.60 6.39
C LEU A 219 14.07 -9.56 5.44
N LEU A 220 15.23 -9.06 5.88
CA LEU A 220 16.38 -8.76 5.04
C LEU A 220 16.88 -9.98 4.25
N GLN A 221 16.93 -11.14 4.91
CA GLN A 221 17.43 -12.39 4.34
C GLN A 221 16.34 -13.41 4.02
N MET A 222 15.06 -13.00 4.08
CA MET A 222 13.95 -13.91 3.87
C MET A 222 13.98 -14.54 2.47
N SER A 223 13.91 -15.87 2.39
CA SER A 223 13.82 -16.59 1.11
C SER A 223 12.47 -16.37 0.42
N ASN A 224 12.41 -16.59 -0.91
CA ASN A 224 11.14 -16.52 -1.64
C ASN A 224 10.10 -17.51 -1.11
N LYS A 225 10.52 -18.74 -0.75
CA LYS A 225 9.64 -19.77 -0.17
C LYS A 225 9.07 -19.33 1.18
N LYS A 226 9.92 -18.77 2.07
CA LYS A 226 9.46 -18.29 3.38
C LYS A 226 8.57 -17.06 3.23
N PHE A 227 8.89 -16.14 2.32
CA PHE A 227 8.06 -14.98 2.04
C PHE A 227 6.67 -15.39 1.53
N LYS A 228 6.60 -16.29 0.54
CA LYS A 228 5.32 -16.75 -0.01
C LYS A 228 4.46 -17.46 1.04
N SER A 229 5.05 -18.31 1.87
CA SER A 229 4.31 -19.00 2.94
C SER A 229 3.87 -18.08 4.09
N THR A 230 4.59 -16.98 4.36
CA THR A 230 4.27 -16.07 5.47
C THR A 230 3.34 -14.93 5.03
N TYR A 231 3.61 -14.30 3.89
CA TYR A 231 2.92 -13.07 3.45
C TYR A 231 2.09 -13.26 2.17
N GLY A 232 2.19 -14.41 1.50
CA GLY A 232 1.60 -14.59 0.15
C GLY A 232 0.07 -14.50 0.09
N HIS A 233 -0.61 -14.56 1.24
CA HIS A 233 -2.05 -14.36 1.34
C HIS A 233 -2.45 -12.89 1.49
N LEU A 234 -1.51 -11.97 1.71
CA LEU A 234 -1.77 -10.53 1.81
C LEU A 234 -1.79 -9.88 0.42
N ALA A 235 -2.66 -8.90 0.21
CA ALA A 235 -2.65 -8.06 -1.00
C ALA A 235 -1.26 -7.42 -1.25
N GLY A 236 -0.57 -7.01 -0.17
CA GLY A 236 0.74 -6.37 -0.24
C GLY A 236 1.88 -7.25 -0.74
N ALA A 237 1.67 -8.56 -0.90
CA ALA A 237 2.66 -9.49 -1.42
C ALA A 237 2.70 -9.58 -2.96
N TRP A 238 1.81 -8.90 -3.68
CA TRP A 238 1.65 -9.04 -5.13
C TRP A 238 2.89 -8.71 -5.98
N ARG A 239 3.78 -7.83 -5.48
CA ARG A 239 5.07 -7.49 -6.12
C ARG A 239 6.23 -8.37 -5.67
N GLY A 240 5.97 -9.37 -4.83
CA GLY A 240 6.97 -10.21 -4.19
C GLY A 240 7.77 -9.47 -3.11
N LYS A 241 8.78 -10.16 -2.57
CA LYS A 241 9.56 -9.66 -1.41
C LYS A 241 10.45 -8.45 -1.69
N LYS A 242 10.82 -8.21 -2.95
CA LYS A 242 11.88 -7.24 -3.29
C LYS A 242 11.57 -5.81 -2.82
N PRO A 243 10.40 -5.20 -3.11
CA PRO A 243 10.10 -3.86 -2.60
C PRO A 243 9.99 -3.81 -1.08
N ILE A 244 9.42 -4.85 -0.46
CA ILE A 244 9.29 -4.95 1.00
C ILE A 244 10.65 -4.99 1.68
N GLN A 245 11.60 -5.77 1.16
CA GLN A 245 12.97 -5.83 1.68
C GLN A 245 13.70 -4.49 1.53
N ARG A 246 13.59 -3.83 0.36
CA ARG A 246 14.11 -2.47 0.17
C ARG A 246 13.54 -1.50 1.20
N ASN A 247 12.23 -1.52 1.41
CA ASN A 247 11.57 -0.64 2.37
C ASN A 247 11.97 -0.98 3.81
N ALA A 248 12.25 -2.24 4.12
CA ALA A 248 12.75 -2.65 5.42
C ALA A 248 14.15 -2.08 5.71
N ILE A 249 15.05 -2.11 4.72
CA ILE A 249 16.39 -1.49 4.80
C ILE A 249 16.25 0.03 5.05
N ILE A 250 15.41 0.71 4.28
CA ILE A 250 15.18 2.15 4.44
C ILE A 250 14.56 2.46 5.82
N ALA A 251 13.66 1.61 6.32
CA ALA A 251 13.08 1.75 7.64
C ALA A 251 14.13 1.58 8.77
N LEU A 252 15.11 0.69 8.61
CA LEU A 252 16.22 0.56 9.56
C LEU A 252 17.09 1.82 9.59
N ALA A 253 17.39 2.40 8.42
CA ALA A 253 18.09 3.68 8.32
C ALA A 253 17.27 4.84 8.92
N HIS A 254 15.95 4.85 8.74
CA HIS A 254 15.06 5.82 9.37
C HIS A 254 15.18 5.80 10.90
N PHE A 255 15.28 4.61 11.50
CA PHE A 255 15.43 4.43 12.96
C PHE A 255 16.86 4.60 13.48
N LYS A 256 17.86 4.73 12.59
CA LYS A 256 19.29 4.62 12.94
C LYS A 256 19.58 3.37 13.78
N GLU A 257 19.10 2.21 13.31
CA GLU A 257 19.18 0.98 14.10
C GLU A 257 20.55 0.30 13.96
N GLU A 258 21.49 0.68 14.83
CA GLU A 258 22.86 0.14 14.88
C GLU A 258 22.89 -1.39 15.03
N SER A 259 21.94 -1.99 15.76
CA SER A 259 21.91 -3.43 15.96
C SER A 259 21.65 -4.23 14.67
N ALA A 260 21.23 -3.58 13.58
CA ALA A 260 21.00 -4.21 12.28
C ALA A 260 22.22 -4.13 11.35
N ILE A 261 23.31 -3.48 11.77
CA ILE A 261 24.51 -3.32 10.95
C ILE A 261 25.13 -4.64 10.51
N PRO A 262 25.25 -5.68 11.36
CA PRO A 262 25.78 -6.97 10.91
C PRO A 262 24.97 -7.56 9.75
N GLU A 263 23.64 -7.58 9.85
CA GLU A 263 22.77 -8.09 8.78
C GLU A 263 22.74 -7.19 7.54
N LEU A 264 22.85 -5.87 7.71
CA LEU A 264 22.95 -4.94 6.59
C LEU A 264 24.25 -5.13 5.81
N LYS A 265 25.38 -5.33 6.49
CA LYS A 265 26.66 -5.65 5.85
C LYS A 265 26.57 -6.97 5.07
N GLU A 266 25.97 -7.99 5.67
CA GLU A 266 25.76 -9.27 5.01
C GLU A 266 24.88 -9.14 3.73
N VAL A 267 23.82 -8.32 3.79
CA VAL A 267 23.01 -8.01 2.60
C VAL A 267 23.81 -7.22 1.56
N ALA A 268 24.59 -6.23 1.99
CA ALA A 268 25.39 -5.38 1.12
C ALA A 268 26.46 -6.18 0.35
N LEU A 269 27.01 -7.23 0.96
CA LEU A 269 28.04 -8.08 0.35
C LEU A 269 27.46 -9.20 -0.52
N ASN A 270 26.37 -9.84 -0.08
CA ASN A 270 25.97 -11.14 -0.62
C ASN A 270 24.63 -11.15 -1.38
N ASP A 271 23.83 -10.08 -1.35
CA ASP A 271 22.55 -10.09 -2.06
C ASP A 271 22.75 -10.08 -3.59
N PRO A 272 22.15 -11.01 -4.35
CA PRO A 272 22.36 -11.07 -5.81
C PRO A 272 21.74 -9.87 -6.55
N ARG A 273 20.91 -9.06 -5.88
CA ARG A 273 20.17 -7.96 -6.52
C ARG A 273 20.89 -6.64 -6.22
N PRO A 274 21.45 -5.95 -7.25
CA PRO A 274 22.15 -4.69 -7.06
C PRO A 274 21.36 -3.64 -6.27
N MET A 275 20.06 -3.50 -6.57
CA MET A 275 19.20 -2.56 -5.86
C MET A 275 19.16 -2.79 -4.35
N ILE A 276 19.19 -4.05 -3.92
CA ILE A 276 19.18 -4.39 -2.49
C ILE A 276 20.55 -4.12 -1.88
N ARG A 277 21.65 -4.48 -2.54
CA ARG A 277 23.01 -4.16 -2.08
C ARG A 277 23.24 -2.66 -1.96
N GLY A 278 22.93 -1.89 -3.01
CA GLY A 278 23.04 -0.44 -3.02
C GLY A 278 22.20 0.22 -1.92
N THR A 279 20.94 -0.21 -1.75
CA THR A 279 20.11 0.31 -0.65
C THR A 279 20.69 -0.03 0.73
N ALA A 280 21.34 -1.20 0.89
CA ALA A 280 22.00 -1.60 2.13
C ALA A 280 23.26 -0.76 2.40
N TYR A 281 24.14 -0.54 1.42
CA TYR A 281 25.27 0.38 1.56
C TYR A 281 24.83 1.79 1.92
N TRP A 282 23.80 2.30 1.25
CA TRP A 282 23.20 3.59 1.60
C TRP A 282 22.74 3.61 3.06
N ALA A 283 22.01 2.58 3.50
CA ALA A 283 21.52 2.51 4.88
C ALA A 283 22.66 2.42 5.90
N ILE A 284 23.73 1.68 5.62
CA ILE A 284 24.92 1.58 6.48
C ILE A 284 25.54 2.97 6.68
N GLY A 285 25.77 3.71 5.58
CA GLY A 285 26.27 5.09 5.65
C GLY A 285 25.36 6.02 6.46
N GLN A 286 24.04 5.86 6.33
CA GLN A 286 23.08 6.69 7.08
C GLN A 286 22.94 6.32 8.56
N ILE A 287 23.36 5.11 8.97
CA ILE A 287 23.30 4.65 10.36
C ILE A 287 24.63 4.93 11.08
N LEU A 288 25.75 4.59 10.45
CA LEU A 288 27.10 4.70 11.04
C LEU A 288 27.78 6.05 10.77
N GLU A 289 27.27 6.83 9.81
CA GLU A 289 27.88 8.11 9.42
C GLU A 289 29.35 7.91 9.03
N ASP A 290 30.28 8.63 9.65
CA ASP A 290 31.71 8.56 9.31
C ASP A 290 32.32 7.15 9.59
N ASP A 291 31.75 6.39 10.53
CA ASP A 291 32.22 5.02 10.83
C ASP A 291 31.92 4.03 9.68
N ALA A 292 31.10 4.41 8.69
CA ALA A 292 30.86 3.61 7.49
C ALA A 292 32.00 3.69 6.47
N ILE A 293 32.82 4.75 6.48
CA ILE A 293 33.78 5.08 5.41
C ILE A 293 34.71 3.92 5.13
N SER A 294 35.39 3.38 6.16
CA SER A 294 36.34 2.28 5.98
C SER A 294 35.70 1.05 5.35
N PHE A 295 34.46 0.72 5.73
CA PHE A 295 33.76 -0.44 5.17
C PHE A 295 33.32 -0.20 3.73
N ILE A 296 32.84 1.02 3.42
CA ILE A 296 32.39 1.36 2.07
C ILE A 296 33.58 1.44 1.10
N ASP A 297 34.68 2.09 1.49
CA ASP A 297 35.88 2.24 0.66
C ASP A 297 36.52 0.88 0.34
N GLU A 298 36.58 -0.03 1.31
CA GLU A 298 37.11 -1.39 1.13
C GLU A 298 36.39 -2.17 0.02
N HIS A 299 35.09 -1.90 -0.18
CA HIS A 299 34.25 -2.66 -1.10
C HIS A 299 33.86 -1.90 -2.38
N TYR A 300 34.22 -0.61 -2.49
CA TYR A 300 33.74 0.28 -3.55
C TYR A 300 34.11 -0.20 -4.96
N GLU A 301 35.38 -0.55 -5.18
CA GLU A 301 35.88 -0.99 -6.48
C GLU A 301 35.36 -2.38 -6.90
N ASN A 302 34.82 -3.17 -5.96
CA ASN A 302 34.25 -4.49 -6.23
C ASN A 302 32.77 -4.45 -6.64
N GLU A 303 32.14 -3.28 -6.59
CA GLU A 303 30.73 -3.10 -6.91
C GLU A 303 30.50 -2.45 -8.27
N ILE A 304 29.31 -2.67 -8.81
CA ILE A 304 28.92 -2.08 -10.10
C ILE A 304 28.49 -0.62 -9.93
N GLU A 305 28.53 0.15 -11.03
CA GLU A 305 28.30 1.61 -11.04
C GLU A 305 27.01 2.05 -10.30
N GLU A 306 25.89 1.33 -10.50
CA GLU A 306 24.63 1.66 -9.84
C GLU A 306 24.68 1.47 -8.31
N VAL A 307 25.50 0.53 -7.81
CA VAL A 307 25.70 0.29 -6.38
C VAL A 307 26.71 1.29 -5.81
N GLN A 308 27.79 1.56 -6.54
CA GLN A 308 28.77 2.59 -6.20
C GLN A 308 28.13 3.98 -6.03
N LEU A 309 27.14 4.33 -6.86
CA LEU A 309 26.37 5.56 -6.70
C LEU A 309 25.65 5.60 -5.34
N GLU A 310 25.06 4.48 -4.92
CA GLU A 310 24.37 4.37 -3.64
C GLU A 310 25.33 4.36 -2.44
N MET A 311 26.51 3.78 -2.60
CA MET A 311 27.61 3.87 -1.63
C MET A 311 28.02 5.33 -1.39
N LYS A 312 28.25 6.10 -2.46
CA LYS A 312 28.55 7.53 -2.38
C LYS A 312 27.43 8.31 -1.69
N LYS A 313 26.17 8.05 -2.05
CA LYS A 313 25.01 8.67 -1.38
C LYS A 313 24.90 8.28 0.09
N GLY A 314 25.32 7.08 0.47
CA GLY A 314 25.37 6.63 1.86
C GLY A 314 26.29 7.48 2.71
N LEU A 315 27.46 7.85 2.17
CA LEU A 315 28.47 8.70 2.81
C LEU A 315 28.15 10.19 2.76
N GLN A 316 27.24 10.62 1.89
CA GLN A 316 26.76 11.99 1.92
C GLN A 316 26.00 12.20 3.23
N MET A 317 26.55 13.07 4.09
CA MET A 317 25.87 13.53 5.31
C MET A 317 24.45 13.95 4.98
N ARG A 318 23.52 13.78 5.93
CA ARG A 318 22.16 14.33 5.86
C ARG A 318 22.21 15.87 5.79
N ARG A 319 22.61 16.43 4.65
CA ARG A 319 22.58 17.86 4.39
C ARG A 319 21.11 18.23 4.19
N GLU A 320 20.60 18.90 5.21
CA GLU A 320 19.55 19.92 5.10
C GLU A 320 18.18 19.42 4.62
N GLN A 321 17.48 18.69 5.48
CA GLN A 321 16.02 18.75 5.53
C GLN A 321 15.59 18.93 6.99
N LYS A 322 15.77 20.16 7.50
CA LYS A 322 15.01 20.69 8.63
C LYS A 322 13.67 21.19 8.10
#